data_AF-A0A9Q9IGG0-F1
#
_entry.id   AF-A0A9Q9IGG0-F1
#
_cell.length_a   1.000
_cell.length_b   1.000
_cell.length_c   1.000
_cell.angle_alpha   90.00
_cell.angle_beta   90.00
_cell.angle_gamma   90.00
#
_symmetry.space_group_name_H-M   'P 1'
#
loop_
_entity.id
_entity.type
_entity.pdbx_description
1 polymer ?
#
loop_
_entity_poly.entity_id
_entity_poly.type
_entity_poly.pdbx_seq_one_letter_code
_entity_poly.pdbx_strand_id
1 'polypeptide(L)'
;MCNPRRIRVQAKRKIAEAWKAEIERAATARGDVSSEARLVQLIDDLLPRPARMAFERAMRDSADWAESGGEYRRAVPGGTITYRPDTGELEIVIMLSAAVEAVATAKLVAAGEVTDEVAAEASGQYYDDNYRGQTREMAETRARAAAEAKVAALADDRLAALKLEAEERARFELNARAGEAVLEARRSAERELTLKSDEMRTSLDDEAGRRLEEVQEETLKGIFQLVATGYSQALQAYAEQYGENLRVTEEDGVIQIQFELEQ
;
A
#
# COMPACT_ATOMS: atom_id res chain seq x y z
N MET A 1 -59.07 44.79 -51.71
CA MET A 1 -57.91 44.16 -51.02
C MET A 1 -58.48 43.31 -49.90
N CYS A 2 -58.27 42.00 -49.92
CA CYS A 2 -58.70 41.12 -48.82
C CYS A 2 -57.71 41.23 -47.65
N ASN A 3 -58.21 41.37 -46.43
CA ASN A 3 -57.39 41.36 -45.22
C ASN A 3 -56.94 39.93 -44.91
N PRO A 4 -55.66 39.70 -44.57
CA PRO A 4 -55.18 38.37 -44.20
C PRO A 4 -55.85 37.89 -42.90
N ARG A 5 -56.36 36.66 -42.92
CA ARG A 5 -56.88 35.96 -41.74
C ARG A 5 -55.76 35.18 -41.06
N ARG A 6 -55.89 34.95 -39.75
CA ARG A 6 -54.88 34.27 -38.93
C ARG A 6 -55.45 32.98 -38.33
N ILE A 7 -54.65 31.93 -38.33
CA ILE A 7 -54.89 30.70 -37.57
C ILE A 7 -53.80 30.62 -36.51
N ARG A 8 -54.17 30.30 -35.27
CA ARG A 8 -53.24 30.05 -34.17
C ARG A 8 -53.32 28.57 -33.80
N VAL A 9 -52.17 27.93 -33.70
CA VAL A 9 -52.04 26.53 -33.27
C VAL A 9 -51.13 26.51 -32.04
N GLN A 10 -51.54 25.75 -31.03
CA GLN A 10 -50.75 25.46 -29.84
C GLN A 10 -50.28 24.01 -29.90
N ALA A 11 -48.99 23.78 -29.71
CA ALA A 11 -48.40 22.46 -29.52
C ALA A 11 -47.98 22.30 -28.06
N LYS A 12 -48.10 21.08 -27.53
CA LYS A 12 -47.67 20.71 -26.18
C LYS A 12 -46.78 19.48 -26.26
N ARG A 13 -45.78 19.40 -25.38
CA ARG A 13 -44.90 18.24 -25.28
C ARG A 13 -44.59 17.95 -23.82
N LYS A 14 -44.79 16.69 -23.41
CA LYS A 14 -44.29 16.18 -22.14
C LYS A 14 -42.81 15.83 -22.27
N ILE A 15 -42.03 16.20 -21.28
CA ILE A 15 -40.61 15.88 -21.18
C ILE A 15 -40.34 15.09 -19.91
N ALA A 16 -39.45 14.11 -20.00
CA ALA A 16 -39.04 13.25 -18.90
C ALA A 16 -37.59 12.80 -19.14
N GLU A 17 -36.71 12.94 -18.15
CA GLU A 17 -35.34 12.43 -18.23
C GLU A 17 -34.79 12.04 -16.86
N ALA A 18 -34.09 10.91 -16.82
CA ALA A 18 -33.39 10.45 -15.63
C ALA A 18 -32.07 11.23 -15.43
N TRP A 19 -31.73 11.48 -14.17
CA TRP A 19 -30.49 12.15 -13.79
C TRP A 19 -29.75 11.38 -12.70
N LYS A 20 -28.45 11.62 -12.59
CA LYS A 20 -27.57 11.01 -11.57
C LYS A 20 -26.50 11.99 -11.14
N ALA A 21 -26.36 12.18 -9.83
CA ALA A 21 -25.26 12.89 -9.20
C ALA A 21 -24.49 11.93 -8.29
N GLU A 22 -23.16 12.09 -8.24
CA GLU A 22 -22.32 11.33 -7.33
C GLU A 22 -21.21 12.20 -6.74
N ILE A 23 -20.80 11.84 -5.52
CA ILE A 23 -19.57 12.33 -4.91
C ILE A 23 -18.71 11.14 -4.50
N GLU A 24 -17.40 11.29 -4.64
CA GLU A 24 -16.41 10.28 -4.28
C GLU A 24 -15.46 10.87 -3.24
N ARG A 25 -15.16 10.06 -2.22
CA ARG A 25 -14.17 10.39 -1.19
C ARG A 25 -13.19 9.23 -1.05
N ALA A 26 -11.93 9.58 -0.89
CA ALA A 26 -10.86 8.64 -0.63
C ALA A 26 -10.33 8.83 0.79
N ALA A 27 -9.86 7.75 1.40
CA ALA A 27 -9.13 7.79 2.65
C ALA A 27 -7.90 6.87 2.54
N THR A 28 -6.84 7.26 3.24
CA THR A 28 -5.59 6.52 3.33
C THR A 28 -5.37 6.10 4.77
N ALA A 29 -5.06 4.82 4.99
CA ALA A 29 -4.63 4.27 6.26
C ALA A 29 -3.16 3.84 6.14
N ARG A 30 -2.36 4.14 7.16
CA ARG A 30 -0.94 3.81 7.23
C ARG A 30 -0.64 3.09 8.54
N GLY A 31 0.30 2.16 8.50
CA GLY A 31 0.81 1.47 9.68
C GLY A 31 2.19 0.91 9.42
N ASP A 32 2.85 0.49 10.49
CA ASP A 32 4.13 -0.21 10.44
C ASP A 32 3.93 -1.63 10.92
N VAL A 33 4.56 -2.57 10.23
CA VAL A 33 4.58 -3.99 10.60
C VAL A 33 6.02 -4.36 10.89
N SER A 34 6.24 -4.99 12.04
CA SER A 34 7.54 -5.53 12.43
C SER A 34 7.45 -7.02 12.71
N SER A 35 8.54 -7.73 12.42
CA SER A 35 8.75 -9.12 12.79
C SER A 35 10.09 -9.25 13.52
N GLU A 36 10.13 -10.19 14.47
CA GLU A 36 11.33 -10.56 15.19
C GLU A 36 11.53 -12.08 15.09
N ALA A 37 12.70 -12.50 14.60
CA ALA A 37 13.15 -13.88 14.70
C ALA A 37 14.27 -13.95 15.74
N ARG A 38 14.12 -14.87 16.71
CA ARG A 38 15.04 -15.01 17.83
C ARG A 38 15.50 -16.46 17.98
N LEU A 39 16.80 -16.63 18.12
CA LEU A 39 17.43 -17.89 18.49
C LEU A 39 18.21 -17.70 19.79
N VAL A 40 18.06 -18.63 20.73
CA VAL A 40 18.93 -18.74 21.91
C VAL A 40 19.51 -20.15 21.94
N GLN A 41 20.82 -20.24 22.04
CA GLN A 41 21.55 -21.52 22.10
C GLN A 41 22.63 -21.45 23.19
N LEU A 42 22.89 -22.56 23.86
CA LEU A 42 24.00 -22.65 24.80
C LEU A 42 25.28 -22.96 24.03
N ILE A 43 26.32 -22.15 24.22
CA ILE A 43 27.64 -22.42 23.65
C ILE A 43 28.24 -23.72 24.17
N ASP A 44 27.86 -24.16 25.38
CA ASP A 44 28.33 -25.43 25.94
C ASP A 44 27.90 -26.66 25.12
N ASP A 45 26.80 -26.55 24.35
CA ASP A 45 26.36 -27.62 23.45
C ASP A 45 27.20 -27.70 22.17
N LEU A 46 27.93 -26.62 21.86
CA LEU A 46 28.72 -26.46 20.62
C LEU A 46 30.22 -26.57 20.87
N LEU A 47 30.69 -26.07 22.02
CA LEU A 47 32.08 -25.98 22.39
C LEU A 47 32.30 -26.62 23.76
N PRO A 48 33.24 -27.58 23.88
CA PRO A 48 33.64 -28.06 25.19
C PRO A 48 34.29 -26.93 25.99
N ARG A 49 34.24 -27.02 27.32
CA ARG A 49 34.70 -25.97 28.25
C ARG A 49 36.07 -25.34 27.89
N PRO A 50 37.12 -26.09 27.51
CA PRO A 50 38.39 -25.48 27.11
C PRO A 50 38.29 -24.61 25.85
N ALA A 51 37.51 -25.04 24.86
CA ALA A 51 37.29 -24.30 23.62
C ALA A 51 36.43 -23.05 23.87
N ARG A 52 35.43 -23.15 24.76
CA ARG A 52 34.66 -21.99 25.22
C ARG A 52 35.54 -20.94 25.89
N MET A 53 36.46 -21.33 26.78
CA MET A 53 37.38 -20.38 27.41
C MET A 53 38.28 -19.68 26.38
N ALA A 54 38.73 -20.40 25.35
CA ALA A 54 39.51 -19.81 24.25
C ALA A 54 38.66 -18.81 23.44
N PHE A 55 37.41 -19.16 23.14
CA PHE A 55 36.44 -18.28 22.48
C PHE A 55 36.19 -16.99 23.29
N GLU A 56 35.91 -17.11 24.58
CA GLU A 56 35.70 -15.97 25.49
C GLU A 56 36.91 -15.04 25.56
N ARG A 57 38.12 -15.62 25.57
CA ARG A 57 39.35 -14.84 25.53
C ARG A 57 39.50 -14.09 24.22
N ALA A 58 39.27 -14.76 23.09
CA ALA A 58 39.42 -14.15 21.78
C ALA A 58 38.32 -13.09 21.48
N MET A 59 37.11 -13.20 22.07
CA MET A 59 36.11 -12.14 21.99
C MET A 59 36.55 -10.85 22.68
N ARG A 60 37.26 -10.92 23.81
CA ARG A 60 37.79 -9.72 24.49
C ARG A 60 38.77 -8.94 23.62
N ASP A 61 39.51 -9.65 22.78
CA ASP A 61 40.52 -9.07 21.91
C ASP A 61 39.96 -8.71 20.52
N SER A 62 38.68 -9.04 20.24
CA SER A 62 38.04 -8.80 18.95
C SER A 62 37.43 -7.40 18.86
N ALA A 63 37.69 -6.70 17.74
CA ALA A 63 37.09 -5.40 17.47
C ALA A 63 35.60 -5.48 17.06
N ASP A 64 35.13 -6.66 16.65
CA ASP A 64 33.75 -6.87 16.17
C ASP A 64 32.74 -7.05 17.31
N TRP A 65 33.24 -7.27 18.54
CA TRP A 65 32.44 -7.49 19.73
C TRP A 65 32.60 -6.32 20.69
N ALA A 66 31.47 -5.73 21.08
CA ALA A 66 31.42 -4.72 22.12
C ALA A 66 31.02 -5.36 23.46
N GLU A 67 31.85 -5.21 24.48
CA GLU A 67 31.51 -5.62 25.84
C GLU A 67 30.68 -4.54 26.53
N SER A 68 29.52 -4.92 27.07
CA SER A 68 28.66 -4.01 27.82
C SER A 68 27.90 -4.77 28.90
N GLY A 69 28.11 -4.39 30.16
CA GLY A 69 27.34 -4.95 31.29
C GLY A 69 27.59 -6.45 31.53
N GLY A 70 28.76 -6.97 31.13
CA GLY A 70 29.11 -8.39 31.26
C GLY A 70 28.64 -9.25 30.09
N GLU A 71 28.01 -8.67 29.06
CA GLU A 71 27.64 -9.35 27.82
C GLU A 71 28.52 -8.87 26.66
N TYR A 72 28.78 -9.73 25.69
CA TYR A 72 29.41 -9.36 24.42
C TYR A 72 28.34 -9.21 23.35
N ARG A 73 28.36 -8.10 22.62
CA ARG A 73 27.38 -7.82 21.56
C ARG A 73 28.06 -7.55 20.23
N ARG A 74 27.50 -8.11 19.16
CA ARG A 74 27.92 -7.87 17.78
C ARG A 74 26.71 -7.46 16.95
N ALA A 75 26.82 -6.35 16.23
CA ALA A 75 25.80 -5.93 15.27
C ALA A 75 25.86 -6.81 14.02
N VAL A 76 24.71 -7.19 13.49
CA VAL A 76 24.57 -7.94 12.25
C VAL A 76 23.51 -7.29 11.35
N PRO A 77 23.52 -7.55 10.03
CA PRO A 77 22.51 -7.00 9.14
C PRO A 77 21.09 -7.32 9.62
N GLY A 78 20.34 -6.27 10.02
CA GLY A 78 18.98 -6.41 10.52
C GLY A 78 18.87 -6.99 11.92
N GLY A 79 19.93 -7.01 12.74
CA GLY A 79 19.86 -7.64 14.05
C GLY A 79 21.05 -7.45 14.98
N THR A 80 21.10 -8.25 16.03
CA THR A 80 22.20 -8.26 17.01
C THR A 80 22.43 -9.69 17.51
N ILE A 81 23.70 -10.03 17.71
CA ILE A 81 24.14 -11.22 18.43
C ILE A 81 24.59 -10.78 19.82
N THR A 82 24.14 -11.48 20.85
CA THR A 82 24.52 -11.27 22.25
C THR A 82 25.04 -12.57 22.83
N TYR A 83 26.23 -12.53 23.44
CA TYR A 83 26.78 -13.65 24.18
C TYR A 83 26.90 -13.30 25.66
N ARG A 84 26.41 -14.18 26.52
CA ARG A 84 26.43 -14.07 27.98
C ARG A 84 27.44 -15.08 28.56
N PRO A 85 28.62 -14.65 29.02
CA PRO A 85 29.65 -15.56 29.53
C PRO A 85 29.27 -16.24 30.86
N ASP A 86 28.38 -15.66 31.64
CA ASP A 86 27.91 -16.22 32.91
C ASP A 86 26.99 -17.43 32.71
N THR A 87 26.07 -17.35 31.75
CA THR A 87 25.13 -18.43 31.41
C THR A 87 25.63 -19.32 30.27
N GLY A 88 26.54 -18.83 29.43
CA GLY A 88 26.96 -19.47 28.19
C GLY A 88 25.95 -19.32 27.05
N GLU A 89 24.94 -18.47 27.18
CA GLU A 89 23.93 -18.25 26.15
C GLU A 89 24.45 -17.37 25.02
N LEU A 90 24.23 -17.82 23.78
CA LEU A 90 24.32 -17.02 22.57
C LEU A 90 22.91 -16.77 22.05
N GLU A 91 22.50 -15.50 22.06
CA GLU A 91 21.23 -15.02 21.54
C GLU A 91 21.46 -14.29 20.21
N ILE A 92 20.70 -14.64 19.17
CA ILE A 92 20.67 -13.95 17.88
C ILE A 92 19.25 -13.43 17.69
N VAL A 93 19.14 -12.12 17.45
CA VAL A 93 17.85 -11.44 17.20
C VAL A 93 17.93 -10.75 15.85
N ILE A 94 17.00 -11.08 14.95
CA ILE A 94 16.77 -10.38 13.69
C ILE A 94 15.45 -9.64 13.78
N MET A 95 15.45 -8.33 13.51
CA MET A 95 14.28 -7.47 13.48
C MET A 95 14.11 -6.88 12.08
N LEU A 96 12.95 -7.13 11.48
CA LEU A 96 12.56 -6.53 10.21
C LEU A 96 11.34 -5.65 10.41
N SER A 97 11.25 -4.56 9.65
CA SER A 97 10.08 -3.68 9.66
C SER A 97 9.77 -3.16 8.26
N ALA A 98 8.49 -2.95 7.99
CA ALA A 98 7.99 -2.39 6.74
C ALA A 98 6.80 -1.46 7.01
N ALA A 99 6.78 -0.34 6.30
CA ALA A 99 5.62 0.55 6.26
C ALA A 99 4.58 0.00 5.27
N VAL A 100 3.32 -0.01 5.68
CA VAL A 100 2.18 -0.49 4.88
C VAL A 100 1.17 0.63 4.72
N GLU A 101 0.66 0.79 3.49
CA GLU A 101 -0.37 1.77 3.15
C GLU A 101 -1.53 1.09 2.42
N ALA A 102 -2.75 1.51 2.78
CA ALA A 102 -3.97 1.13 2.09
C ALA A 102 -4.82 2.37 1.76
N VAL A 103 -5.44 2.35 0.58
CA VAL A 103 -6.27 3.45 0.08
C VAL A 103 -7.60 2.87 -0.34
N ALA A 104 -8.68 3.41 0.20
CA ALA A 104 -10.03 3.01 -0.19
C ALA A 104 -10.88 4.22 -0.56
N THR A 105 -11.84 4.01 -1.45
CA THR A 105 -12.80 5.03 -1.86
C THR A 105 -14.22 4.63 -1.50
N ALA A 106 -15.06 5.62 -1.24
CA ALA A 106 -16.49 5.46 -1.03
C ALA A 106 -17.26 6.48 -1.86
N LYS A 107 -18.40 6.03 -2.38
CA LYS A 107 -19.26 6.80 -3.28
C LYS A 107 -20.63 6.98 -2.67
N LEU A 108 -21.15 8.20 -2.75
CA LEU A 108 -22.56 8.48 -2.51
C LEU A 108 -23.20 8.87 -3.83
N VAL A 109 -24.36 8.28 -4.11
CA VAL A 109 -25.09 8.44 -5.37
C VAL A 109 -26.50 8.92 -5.06
N ALA A 110 -26.94 9.95 -5.77
CA ALA A 110 -28.31 10.39 -5.84
C ALA A 110 -28.79 10.27 -7.29
N ALA A 111 -30.00 9.78 -7.50
CA ALA A 111 -30.59 9.65 -8.83
C ALA A 111 -32.09 9.93 -8.75
N GLY A 112 -32.65 10.34 -9.86
CA GLY A 112 -34.08 10.63 -9.97
C GLY A 112 -34.50 10.89 -11.41
N GLU A 113 -35.70 11.41 -11.57
CA GLU A 113 -36.29 11.76 -12.86
C GLU A 113 -36.86 13.18 -12.78
N VAL A 114 -36.65 13.98 -13.81
CA VAL A 114 -37.32 15.28 -13.99
C VAL A 114 -38.44 15.11 -15.00
N THR A 115 -39.64 15.64 -14.69
CA THR A 115 -40.80 15.59 -15.59
C THR A 115 -41.46 16.97 -15.68
N ASP A 116 -41.87 17.39 -16.88
CA ASP A 116 -42.56 18.68 -17.11
C ASP A 116 -43.40 18.65 -18.41
N GLU A 117 -44.22 19.67 -18.65
CA GLU A 117 -44.96 19.90 -19.89
C GLU A 117 -44.64 21.30 -20.43
N VAL A 118 -44.12 21.37 -21.66
CA VAL A 118 -43.90 22.63 -22.37
C VAL A 118 -44.97 22.86 -23.43
N ALA A 119 -45.33 24.13 -23.65
CA ALA A 119 -46.29 24.51 -24.67
C ALA A 119 -45.79 25.70 -25.49
N ALA A 120 -46.04 25.69 -26.80
CA ALA A 120 -45.69 26.79 -27.69
C ALA A 120 -46.80 27.09 -28.69
N GLU A 121 -46.95 28.36 -29.04
CA GLU A 121 -47.91 28.81 -30.04
C GLU A 121 -47.20 29.33 -31.30
N ALA A 122 -47.81 29.07 -32.45
CA ALA A 122 -47.46 29.70 -33.71
C ALA A 122 -48.72 30.04 -34.51
N SER A 123 -48.57 31.01 -35.42
CA SER A 123 -49.67 31.49 -36.24
C SER A 123 -49.34 31.44 -37.71
N GLY A 124 -50.30 31.01 -38.52
CA GLY A 124 -50.26 31.04 -39.98
C GLY A 124 -51.23 32.10 -40.52
N GLN A 125 -50.96 32.60 -41.73
CA GLN A 125 -51.79 33.60 -42.41
C GLN A 125 -52.35 33.02 -43.71
N TYR A 126 -53.62 33.33 -44.02
CA TYR A 126 -54.28 32.94 -45.26
C TYR A 126 -55.19 34.07 -45.79
N TYR A 127 -55.57 33.98 -47.07
CA TYR A 127 -56.55 34.87 -47.69
C TYR A 127 -57.75 34.07 -48.21
N ASP A 128 -58.95 34.65 -48.17
CA ASP A 128 -60.18 33.98 -48.63
C ASP A 128 -60.18 33.73 -50.16
N ASP A 129 -59.42 34.52 -50.92
CA ASP A 129 -59.25 34.39 -52.37
C ASP A 129 -58.06 33.50 -52.77
N ASN A 130 -57.43 32.81 -51.81
CA ASN A 130 -56.24 31.98 -52.01
C ASN A 130 -55.07 32.73 -52.68
N TYR A 131 -54.96 34.04 -52.45
CA TYR A 131 -53.91 34.87 -53.04
C TYR A 131 -52.51 34.26 -52.84
N ARG A 132 -51.75 34.13 -53.94
CA ARG A 132 -50.41 33.49 -53.99
C ARG A 132 -50.35 32.08 -53.40
N GLY A 133 -51.46 31.34 -53.48
CA GLY A 133 -51.56 29.98 -52.94
C GLY A 133 -51.61 29.93 -51.41
N GLN A 134 -51.88 31.04 -50.72
CA GLN A 134 -52.00 31.05 -49.26
C GLN A 134 -53.40 30.61 -48.82
N THR A 135 -53.62 29.30 -48.82
CA THR A 135 -54.88 28.69 -48.37
C THR A 135 -54.92 28.54 -46.85
N ARG A 136 -56.13 28.39 -46.31
CA ARG A 136 -56.35 28.08 -44.89
C ARG A 136 -55.57 26.83 -44.44
N GLU A 137 -55.58 25.79 -45.26
CA GLU A 137 -54.88 24.52 -45.02
C GLU A 137 -53.36 24.72 -44.94
N MET A 138 -52.78 25.46 -45.88
CA MET A 138 -51.34 25.79 -45.84
C MET A 138 -50.96 26.62 -44.61
N ALA A 139 -51.83 27.57 -44.22
CA ALA A 139 -51.62 28.36 -43.01
C ALA A 139 -51.67 27.50 -41.74
N GLU A 140 -52.59 26.53 -41.67
CA GLU A 140 -52.68 25.60 -40.54
C GLU A 140 -51.48 24.66 -40.47
N THR A 141 -51.08 24.04 -41.59
CA THR A 141 -49.91 23.16 -41.66
C THR A 141 -48.63 23.89 -41.27
N ARG A 142 -48.42 25.12 -41.76
CA ARG A 142 -47.28 25.96 -41.37
C ARG A 142 -47.33 26.37 -39.90
N ALA A 143 -48.50 26.74 -39.39
CA ALA A 143 -48.67 27.08 -37.97
C ALA A 143 -48.39 25.88 -37.07
N ARG A 144 -48.83 24.67 -37.46
CA ARG A 144 -48.58 23.43 -36.74
C ARG A 144 -47.10 23.08 -36.72
N ALA A 145 -46.45 23.03 -37.88
CA ALA A 145 -45.02 22.75 -37.98
C ALA A 145 -44.17 23.78 -37.20
N ALA A 146 -44.56 25.06 -37.24
CA ALA A 146 -43.88 26.11 -36.48
C ALA A 146 -44.12 26.00 -34.97
N ALA A 147 -45.31 25.61 -34.51
CA ALA A 147 -45.61 25.37 -33.10
C ALA A 147 -44.85 24.13 -32.59
N GLU A 148 -44.77 23.06 -33.39
CA GLU A 148 -44.02 21.84 -33.10
C GLU A 148 -42.51 22.09 -33.03
N ALA A 149 -41.94 22.83 -33.97
CA ALA A 149 -40.52 23.20 -33.93
C ALA A 149 -40.19 24.05 -32.69
N LYS A 150 -41.06 25.01 -32.33
CA LYS A 150 -40.89 25.83 -31.13
C LYS A 150 -41.00 25.01 -29.84
N VAL A 151 -41.99 24.13 -29.74
CA VAL A 151 -42.16 23.31 -28.52
C VAL A 151 -41.03 22.29 -28.37
N ALA A 152 -40.45 21.80 -29.47
CA ALA A 152 -39.28 20.95 -29.44
C ALA A 152 -38.03 21.69 -28.92
N ALA A 153 -37.73 22.89 -29.43
CA ALA A 153 -36.61 23.68 -28.94
C ALA A 153 -36.77 24.05 -27.44
N LEU A 154 -37.98 24.48 -27.05
CA LEU A 154 -38.29 24.78 -25.65
C LEU A 154 -38.23 23.53 -24.75
N ALA A 155 -38.62 22.37 -25.27
CA ALA A 155 -38.54 21.11 -24.54
C ALA A 155 -37.09 20.77 -24.19
N ASP A 156 -36.17 20.88 -25.15
CA ASP A 156 -34.76 20.54 -24.94
C ASP A 156 -34.09 21.51 -23.95
N ASP A 157 -34.30 22.82 -24.11
CA ASP A 157 -33.78 23.84 -23.19
C ASP A 157 -34.33 23.67 -21.77
N ARG A 158 -35.64 23.40 -21.65
CA ARG A 158 -36.30 23.20 -20.36
C ARG A 158 -35.83 21.93 -19.67
N LEU A 159 -35.67 20.84 -20.43
CA LEU A 159 -35.20 19.57 -19.91
C LEU A 159 -33.76 19.68 -19.38
N ALA A 160 -32.88 20.32 -20.14
CA ALA A 160 -31.51 20.57 -19.72
C ALA A 160 -31.44 21.42 -18.43
N ALA A 161 -32.26 22.48 -18.34
CA ALA A 161 -32.32 23.33 -17.15
C ALA A 161 -32.82 22.57 -15.91
N LEU A 162 -33.89 21.78 -16.04
CA LEU A 162 -34.43 20.98 -14.94
C LEU A 162 -33.45 19.91 -14.48
N LYS A 163 -32.77 19.25 -15.41
CA LYS A 163 -31.74 18.26 -15.11
C LYS A 163 -30.59 18.88 -14.33
N LEU A 164 -30.07 20.02 -14.79
CA LEU A 164 -28.98 20.73 -14.11
C LEU A 164 -29.39 21.15 -12.69
N GLU A 165 -30.58 21.73 -12.51
CA GLU A 165 -31.08 22.13 -11.19
C GLU A 165 -31.23 20.92 -10.23
N ALA A 166 -31.75 19.80 -10.74
CA ALA A 166 -31.89 18.57 -9.96
C ALA A 166 -30.52 17.99 -9.57
N GLU A 167 -29.56 17.94 -10.49
CA GLU A 167 -28.20 17.47 -10.22
C GLU A 167 -27.46 18.40 -9.23
N GLU A 168 -27.61 19.72 -9.34
CA GLU A 168 -27.00 20.68 -8.41
C GLU A 168 -27.57 20.56 -7.00
N ARG A 169 -28.89 20.45 -6.88
CA ARG A 169 -29.54 20.22 -5.58
C ARG A 169 -29.09 18.90 -4.97
N ALA A 170 -29.06 17.84 -5.77
CA ALA A 170 -28.57 16.53 -5.33
C ALA A 170 -27.10 16.59 -4.91
N ARG A 171 -26.24 17.30 -5.64
CA ARG A 171 -24.83 17.52 -5.24
C ARG A 171 -24.71 18.27 -3.94
N PHE A 172 -25.57 19.27 -3.70
CA PHE A 172 -25.58 19.99 -2.43
C PHE A 172 -25.94 19.06 -1.26
N GLU A 173 -26.98 18.24 -1.42
CA GLU A 173 -27.39 17.25 -0.41
C GLU A 173 -26.33 16.16 -0.18
N LEU A 174 -25.74 15.64 -1.26
CA LEU A 174 -24.63 14.69 -1.19
C LEU A 174 -23.44 15.29 -0.44
N ASN A 175 -23.10 16.55 -0.71
CA ASN A 175 -22.01 17.25 -0.01
C ASN A 175 -22.32 17.45 1.48
N ALA A 176 -23.57 17.73 1.86
CA ALA A 176 -23.97 17.77 3.27
C ALA A 176 -23.75 16.41 3.97
N ARG A 177 -23.85 15.31 3.21
CA ARG A 177 -23.58 13.94 3.66
C ARG A 177 -22.16 13.44 3.37
N ALA A 178 -21.25 14.31 2.90
CA ALA A 178 -19.89 13.91 2.53
C ALA A 178 -19.12 13.23 3.67
N GLY A 179 -19.47 13.56 4.93
CA GLY A 179 -18.91 12.89 6.10
C GLY A 179 -19.16 11.38 6.13
N GLU A 180 -20.31 10.91 5.64
CA GLU A 180 -20.63 9.48 5.54
C GLU A 180 -19.66 8.76 4.59
N ALA A 181 -19.41 9.35 3.42
CA ALA A 181 -18.45 8.82 2.45
C ALA A 181 -17.02 8.79 3.02
N VAL A 182 -16.61 9.84 3.74
CA VAL A 182 -15.29 9.88 4.38
C VAL A 182 -15.15 8.77 5.43
N LEU A 183 -16.16 8.58 6.28
CA LEU A 183 -16.15 7.55 7.31
C LEU A 183 -16.14 6.13 6.71
N GLU A 184 -16.89 5.89 5.63
CA GLU A 184 -16.87 4.59 4.94
C GLU A 184 -15.53 4.32 4.24
N ALA A 185 -14.97 5.32 3.56
CA ALA A 185 -13.66 5.22 2.93
C ALA A 185 -12.59 4.91 3.99
N ARG A 186 -12.63 5.59 5.15
CA ARG A 186 -11.69 5.34 6.25
C ARG A 186 -11.80 3.93 6.82
N ARG A 187 -13.02 3.47 7.13
CA ARG A 187 -13.24 2.10 7.62
C ARG A 187 -12.76 1.05 6.62
N SER A 188 -12.97 1.29 5.32
CA SER A 188 -12.52 0.40 4.27
C SER A 188 -10.99 0.39 4.14
N ALA A 189 -10.35 1.57 4.19
CA ALA A 189 -8.89 1.68 4.19
C ALA A 189 -8.26 1.01 5.42
N GLU A 190 -8.86 1.15 6.60
CA GLU A 190 -8.40 0.49 7.83
C GLU A 190 -8.52 -1.04 7.73
N ARG A 191 -9.64 -1.57 7.19
CA ARG A 191 -9.79 -3.03 6.95
C ARG A 191 -8.75 -3.56 5.98
N GLU A 192 -8.53 -2.85 4.88
CA GLU A 192 -7.53 -3.23 3.87
C GLU A 192 -6.11 -3.13 4.43
N LEU A 193 -5.82 -2.13 5.26
CA LEU A 193 -4.54 -2.01 5.96
C LEU A 193 -4.31 -3.22 6.86
N THR A 194 -5.31 -3.68 7.62
CA THR A 194 -5.17 -4.88 8.47
C THR A 194 -4.83 -6.11 7.63
N LEU A 195 -5.56 -6.35 6.54
CA LEU A 195 -5.30 -7.50 5.65
C LEU A 195 -3.89 -7.45 5.06
N LYS A 196 -3.47 -6.29 4.53
CA LYS A 196 -2.12 -6.10 4.00
C LYS A 196 -1.06 -6.23 5.08
N SER A 197 -1.36 -5.79 6.30
CA SER A 197 -0.43 -5.88 7.43
C SER A 197 -0.20 -7.33 7.85
N ASP A 198 -1.25 -8.16 7.86
CA ASP A 198 -1.15 -9.59 8.19
C ASP A 198 -0.41 -10.37 7.10
N GLU A 199 -0.66 -10.06 5.83
CA GLU A 199 0.07 -10.64 4.69
C GLU A 199 1.56 -10.24 4.75
N MET A 200 1.84 -8.95 4.98
CA MET A 200 3.20 -8.44 5.16
C MET A 200 3.89 -9.07 6.36
N ARG A 201 3.18 -9.28 7.48
CA ARG A 201 3.74 -9.92 8.68
C ARG A 201 4.24 -11.32 8.36
N THR A 202 3.42 -12.13 7.69
CA THR A 202 3.82 -13.49 7.27
C THR A 202 5.09 -13.45 6.41
N SER A 203 5.14 -12.53 5.44
CA SER A 203 6.33 -12.38 4.60
C SER A 203 7.57 -11.92 5.37
N LEU A 204 7.40 -11.04 6.37
CA LEU A 204 8.50 -10.59 7.23
C LEU A 204 8.96 -11.69 8.19
N ASP A 205 8.05 -12.53 8.70
CA ASP A 205 8.37 -13.68 9.55
C ASP A 205 9.23 -14.69 8.78
N ASP A 206 8.85 -15.03 7.55
CA ASP A 206 9.62 -15.95 6.68
C ASP A 206 11.01 -15.39 6.33
N GLU A 207 11.10 -14.09 6.01
CA GLU A 207 12.38 -13.43 5.72
C GLU A 207 13.25 -13.31 6.98
N ALA A 208 12.68 -12.99 8.14
CA ALA A 208 13.40 -12.90 9.40
C ALA A 208 13.96 -14.27 9.80
N GLY A 209 13.18 -15.35 9.60
CA GLY A 209 13.63 -16.73 9.81
C GLY A 209 14.80 -17.10 8.90
N ARG A 210 14.72 -16.84 7.60
CA ARG A 210 15.83 -17.10 6.67
C ARG A 210 17.10 -16.33 7.02
N ARG A 211 16.97 -15.04 7.36
CA ARG A 211 18.12 -14.23 7.80
C ARG A 211 18.70 -14.71 9.12
N LEU A 212 17.88 -15.18 10.04
CA LEU A 212 18.34 -15.75 11.30
C LEU A 212 19.19 -16.99 11.06
N GLU A 213 18.77 -17.88 10.16
CA GLU A 213 19.54 -19.06 9.76
C GLU A 213 20.89 -18.67 9.11
N GLU A 214 20.87 -17.73 8.16
CA GLU A 214 22.09 -17.23 7.50
C GLU A 214 23.08 -16.62 8.51
N VAL A 215 22.58 -15.77 9.42
CA VAL A 215 23.38 -15.15 10.48
C VAL A 215 23.88 -16.19 11.47
N GLN A 216 23.07 -17.19 11.81
CA GLN A 216 23.49 -18.29 12.70
C GLN A 216 24.65 -19.06 12.07
N GLU A 217 24.55 -19.46 10.80
CA GLU A 217 25.63 -20.15 10.11
C GLU A 217 26.92 -19.34 10.05
N GLU A 218 26.82 -18.04 9.71
CA GLU A 218 27.98 -17.15 9.69
C GLU A 218 28.59 -16.97 11.08
N THR A 219 27.74 -16.85 12.10
CA THR A 219 28.17 -16.74 13.49
C THR A 219 28.91 -17.98 13.94
N LEU A 220 28.38 -19.17 13.68
CA LEU A 220 29.04 -20.43 14.02
C LEU A 220 30.37 -20.59 13.29
N LYS A 221 30.42 -20.28 11.98
CA LYS A 221 31.68 -20.28 11.21
C LYS A 221 32.71 -19.34 11.84
N GLY A 222 32.30 -18.12 12.20
CA GLY A 222 33.17 -17.15 12.87
C GLY A 222 33.65 -17.62 14.24
N ILE A 223 32.78 -18.23 15.05
CA ILE A 223 33.14 -18.81 16.35
C ILE A 223 34.18 -19.91 16.17
N PHE A 224 33.98 -20.85 15.26
CA PHE A 224 34.92 -21.94 15.03
C PHE A 224 36.27 -21.45 14.49
N GLN A 225 36.26 -20.45 13.61
CA GLN A 225 37.50 -19.80 13.15
C GLN A 225 38.24 -19.12 14.31
N LEU A 226 37.53 -18.36 15.15
CA LEU A 226 38.11 -17.69 16.31
C LEU A 226 38.74 -18.70 17.29
N VAL A 227 38.04 -19.80 17.56
CA VAL A 227 38.54 -20.91 18.40
C VAL A 227 39.78 -21.55 17.77
N ALA A 228 39.77 -21.82 16.47
CA ALA A 228 40.90 -22.41 15.76
C ALA A 228 42.14 -21.50 15.81
N THR A 229 41.97 -20.20 15.60
CA THR A 229 43.04 -19.20 15.76
C THR A 229 43.56 -19.16 17.19
N GLY A 230 42.67 -19.16 18.19
CA GLY A 230 43.07 -19.17 19.60
C GLY A 230 43.86 -20.42 19.99
N TYR A 231 43.43 -21.61 19.54
CA TYR A 231 44.17 -22.85 19.75
C TYR A 231 45.53 -22.84 19.04
N SER A 232 45.58 -22.37 17.79
CA SER A 232 46.83 -22.24 17.04
C SER A 232 47.84 -21.35 17.78
N GLN A 233 47.40 -20.18 18.25
CA GLN A 233 48.25 -19.26 19.02
C GLN A 233 48.72 -19.87 20.33
N ALA A 234 47.84 -20.56 21.06
CA ALA A 234 48.21 -21.22 22.32
C ALA A 234 49.24 -22.34 22.11
N LEU A 235 49.09 -23.14 21.05
CA LEU A 235 50.04 -24.19 20.68
C LEU A 235 51.38 -23.63 20.21
N GLN A 236 51.39 -22.54 19.44
CA GLN A 236 52.60 -21.84 19.05
C GLN A 236 53.34 -21.28 20.28
N ALA A 237 52.64 -20.58 21.18
CA ALA A 237 53.24 -20.06 22.41
C ALA A 237 53.82 -21.18 23.30
N TYR A 238 53.14 -22.33 23.38
CA TYR A 238 53.66 -23.49 24.11
C TYR A 238 54.91 -24.06 23.43
N ALA A 239 54.90 -24.22 22.11
CA ALA A 239 56.03 -24.73 21.35
C ALA A 239 57.24 -23.78 21.38
N GLU A 240 57.03 -22.46 21.39
CA GLU A 240 58.09 -21.47 21.58
C GLU A 240 58.71 -21.55 22.99
N GLN A 241 57.92 -21.92 23.99
CA GLN A 241 58.36 -21.95 25.39
C GLN A 241 59.05 -23.27 25.78
N TYR A 242 58.66 -24.40 25.17
CA TYR A 242 59.06 -25.75 25.59
C TYR A 242 59.52 -26.67 24.45
N GLY A 243 59.57 -26.17 23.22
CA GLY A 243 59.90 -26.97 22.06
C GLY A 243 61.06 -26.42 21.23
N GLU A 244 61.65 -27.30 20.42
CA GLU A 244 62.62 -26.98 19.38
C GLU A 244 62.01 -27.21 17.98
N ASN A 245 62.55 -26.55 16.95
CA ASN A 245 62.19 -26.78 15.54
C ASN A 245 60.71 -26.53 15.17
N LEU A 246 60.06 -25.50 15.73
CA LEU A 246 58.68 -25.14 15.40
C LEU A 246 58.48 -24.87 13.89
N ARG A 247 57.55 -25.59 13.28
CA ARG A 247 57.02 -25.37 11.93
C ARG A 247 55.51 -25.26 11.97
N VAL A 248 55.01 -24.18 11.38
CA VAL A 248 53.58 -23.94 11.19
C VAL A 248 53.30 -23.87 9.71
N THR A 249 52.40 -24.71 9.22
CA THR A 249 51.92 -24.68 7.83
C THR A 249 50.40 -24.68 7.82
N GLU A 250 49.81 -23.87 6.95
CA GLU A 250 48.37 -23.78 6.76
C GLU A 250 48.05 -24.16 5.31
N GLU A 251 47.25 -25.21 5.11
CA GLU A 251 46.85 -25.71 3.79
C GLU A 251 45.37 -26.16 3.86
N ASP A 252 44.54 -25.70 2.92
CA ASP A 252 43.10 -26.00 2.84
C ASP A 252 42.29 -25.85 4.15
N GLY A 253 42.64 -24.85 4.97
CA GLY A 253 41.97 -24.58 6.26
C GLY A 253 42.40 -25.50 7.40
N VAL A 254 43.43 -26.32 7.21
CA VAL A 254 44.07 -27.13 8.25
C VAL A 254 45.34 -26.43 8.71
N ILE A 255 45.40 -26.09 10.00
CA ILE A 255 46.62 -25.56 10.63
C ILE A 255 47.43 -26.74 11.17
N GLN A 256 48.57 -27.02 10.56
CA GLN A 256 49.51 -28.04 11.01
C GLN A 256 50.65 -27.39 11.79
N ILE A 257 50.81 -27.78 13.06
CA ILE A 257 51.87 -27.32 13.96
C ILE A 257 52.75 -28.51 14.31
N GLN A 258 54.04 -28.46 13.94
CA GLN A 258 55.04 -29.48 14.25
C GLN A 258 56.14 -28.85 15.12
N PHE A 259 56.50 -29.49 16.22
CA PHE A 259 57.64 -29.12 17.07
C PHE A 259 58.13 -30.35 17.83
N GLU A 260 59.40 -30.35 18.23
CA GLU A 260 60.02 -31.38 19.07
C GLU A 260 60.03 -30.89 20.52
N LEU A 261 59.75 -31.77 21.49
CA LEU A 261 59.79 -31.40 22.91
C LEU A 261 61.23 -31.54 23.42
N GLU A 262 61.74 -30.53 24.13
CA GLU A 262 62.96 -30.70 24.93
C GLU A 262 62.72 -31.81 25.98
N GLN A 263 63.58 -32.84 26.00
CA GLN A 263 63.51 -33.94 26.98
C GLN A 263 64.00 -33.52 28.36
#